data_AF-A0AB73ADP7-F1
#
_entry.id   AF-A0AB73ADP7-F1
#
_cell.length_a   1.000
_cell.length_b   1.000
_cell.length_c   1.000
_cell.angle_alpha   90.00
_cell.angle_beta   90.00
_cell.angle_gamma   90.00
#
_symmetry.space_group_name_H-M   'P 1'
#
loop_
_entity.id
_entity.type
_entity.pdbx_description
1 polymer ?
#
loop_
_entity_poly.entity_id
_entity_poly.type
_entity_poly.pdbx_seq_one_letter_code
_entity_poly.pdbx_strand_id
1 'polypeptide(L)'
;MSQKYYSQLASYFRLTHRILKYINENVDKQAEKENYLGFLRATMDEKELLTLFYASSYSNRGEGLKQQFVGTNFFGKKGELGEDKTLAQHFNKDKLFWPEEDIKLMQCFTI
;
A
#
# COMPACT_ATOMS: atom_id res chain seq x y z
N MET A 1 -17.27 -16.86 -5.47
CA MET A 1 -16.76 -16.37 -4.17
C MET A 1 -17.94 -16.17 -3.23
N SER A 2 -17.94 -16.77 -2.03
CA SER A 2 -19.08 -16.64 -1.10
C SER A 2 -19.16 -15.24 -0.51
N GLN A 3 -20.37 -14.76 -0.23
CA GLN A 3 -20.64 -13.42 0.31
C GLN A 3 -19.90 -13.13 1.63
N LYS A 4 -19.59 -14.19 2.39
CA LYS A 4 -18.80 -14.13 3.63
C LYS A 4 -17.37 -13.61 3.38
N TYR A 5 -16.65 -14.16 2.41
CA TYR A 5 -15.28 -13.74 2.10
C TYR A 5 -15.24 -12.30 1.59
N TYR A 6 -16.23 -11.90 0.79
CA TYR A 6 -16.37 -10.52 0.34
C TYR A 6 -16.56 -9.54 1.52
N SER A 7 -17.41 -9.89 2.49
CA SER A 7 -17.63 -9.09 3.70
C SER A 7 -16.37 -8.98 4.56
N GLN A 8 -15.61 -10.06 4.69
CA GLN A 8 -14.34 -10.06 5.43
C GLN A 8 -13.30 -9.16 4.78
N LEU A 9 -13.12 -9.26 3.45
CA LEU A 9 -12.19 -8.40 2.72
C LEU A 9 -12.59 -6.93 2.76
N ALA A 10 -13.89 -6.62 2.66
CA ALA A 10 -14.38 -5.26 2.83
C ALA A 10 -14.13 -4.71 4.25
N SER A 11 -14.27 -5.54 5.29
CA SER A 11 -13.91 -5.16 6.66
C SER A 11 -12.41 -4.93 6.83
N TYR A 12 -11.58 -5.78 6.22
CA TYR A 12 -10.14 -5.60 6.18
C TYR A 12 -9.76 -4.25 5.58
N PHE A 13 -10.23 -3.92 4.36
CA PHE A 13 -9.94 -2.63 3.74
C PHE A 13 -10.41 -1.43 4.56
N ARG A 14 -11.59 -1.51 5.19
CA ARG A 14 -12.09 -0.44 6.07
C ARG A 14 -11.21 -0.24 7.29
N LEU A 15 -10.73 -1.32 7.91
CA LEU A 15 -9.85 -1.24 9.06
C LEU A 15 -8.49 -0.64 8.66
N THR A 16 -7.87 -1.15 7.60
CA THR A 16 -6.60 -0.65 7.07
C THR A 16 -6.69 0.84 6.74
N HIS A 17 -7.74 1.26 6.04
CA HIS A 17 -8.00 2.68 5.78
C HIS A 17 -8.07 3.52 7.06
N ARG A 18 -8.80 3.05 8.09
CA ARG A 18 -8.93 3.79 9.37
C ARG A 18 -7.61 3.90 10.12
N ILE A 19 -6.80 2.85 10.12
CA ILE A 19 -5.47 2.87 10.76
C ILE A 19 -4.56 3.86 10.03
N LEU A 20 -4.47 3.77 8.70
CA LEU A 20 -3.67 4.69 7.89
C LEU A 20 -4.10 6.14 8.10
N LYS A 21 -5.41 6.40 8.04
CA LYS A 21 -5.98 7.73 8.29
C LYS A 21 -5.62 8.26 9.67
N TYR A 22 -5.77 7.45 10.71
CA TYR A 22 -5.43 7.85 12.07
C TYR A 22 -3.95 8.21 12.20
N ILE A 23 -3.04 7.39 11.66
CA ILE A 23 -1.60 7.68 11.65
C ILE A 23 -1.31 8.99 10.90
N ASN A 24 -1.90 9.17 9.72
CA ASN A 24 -1.69 10.36 8.88
C ASN A 24 -2.15 11.65 9.56
N GLU A 25 -3.29 11.62 10.27
CA GLU A 25 -3.91 12.78 10.93
C GLU A 25 -3.34 13.10 12.32
N ASN A 26 -2.73 12.14 13.02
CA ASN A 26 -2.37 12.29 14.43
C ASN A 26 -0.87 12.16 14.72
N VAL A 27 -0.03 11.90 13.72
CA VAL A 27 1.43 11.78 13.88
C VAL A 27 2.13 12.87 13.09
N ASP A 28 2.55 13.93 13.79
CA ASP A 28 3.12 15.13 13.16
C ASP A 28 4.55 14.91 12.65
N LYS A 29 5.36 14.14 13.39
CA LYS A 29 6.75 13.88 13.04
C LYS A 29 6.84 12.85 11.94
N GLN A 30 7.40 13.24 10.80
CA GLN A 30 7.51 12.37 9.62
C GLN A 30 8.24 11.05 9.91
N ALA A 31 9.33 11.07 10.68
CA ALA A 31 10.07 9.87 11.02
C ALA A 31 9.24 8.87 11.86
N GLU A 32 8.43 9.36 12.80
CA GLU A 32 7.54 8.51 13.61
C GLU A 32 6.40 7.95 12.75
N LYS A 33 5.86 8.76 11.84
CA LYS A 33 4.85 8.32 10.84
C LYS A 33 5.38 7.19 9.96
N GLU A 34 6.59 7.34 9.41
CA GLU A 34 7.22 6.29 8.60
C GLU A 34 7.43 4.99 9.38
N ASN A 35 7.81 5.08 10.67
CA ASN A 35 7.95 3.90 11.52
C ASN A 35 6.62 3.17 11.71
N TYR A 36 5.53 3.88 12.06
CA TYR A 36 4.23 3.24 12.26
C TYR A 36 3.67 2.62 10.98
N LEU A 37 3.83 3.30 9.84
CA LEU A 37 3.45 2.75 8.54
C LEU A 37 4.29 1.52 8.18
N GLY A 38 5.58 1.54 8.48
CA GLY A 38 6.48 0.39 8.34
C GLY A 38 6.06 -0.79 9.21
N PHE A 39 5.67 -0.56 10.47
CA PHE A 39 5.15 -1.61 11.36
C PHE A 39 3.87 -2.20 10.83
N LEU A 40 2.92 -1.37 10.37
CA LEU A 40 1.68 -1.85 9.76
C LEU A 40 1.97 -2.72 8.54
N ARG A 41 2.86 -2.27 7.64
CA ARG A 41 3.28 -3.06 6.47
C ARG A 41 3.91 -4.39 6.86
N ALA A 42 4.73 -4.43 7.90
CA ALA A 42 5.38 -5.65 8.36
C ALA A 42 4.39 -6.72 8.86
N THR A 43 3.14 -6.35 9.15
CA THR A 43 2.08 -7.32 9.48
C THR A 43 1.41 -7.96 8.27
N MET A 44 1.70 -7.47 7.06
CA MET A 44 1.04 -7.89 5.82
C MET A 44 1.95 -8.80 5.01
N ASP A 45 1.36 -9.83 4.42
CA ASP A 45 2.05 -10.57 3.37
C ASP A 45 2.06 -9.80 2.03
N GLU A 46 2.88 -10.25 1.10
CA GLU A 46 3.00 -9.66 -0.23
C GLU A 46 1.66 -9.61 -0.99
N LYS A 47 0.82 -10.65 -0.85
CA LYS A 47 -0.47 -10.69 -1.56
C LYS A 47 -1.42 -9.65 -0.99
N GLU A 48 -1.42 -9.45 0.32
CA GLU A 48 -2.19 -8.42 1.00
C GLU A 48 -1.74 -7.03 0.56
N LEU A 49 -0.41 -6.80 0.49
CA LEU A 49 0.16 -5.54 0.03
C LEU A 49 -0.23 -5.22 -1.41
N LEU A 50 -0.06 -6.17 -2.34
CA LEU A 50 -0.44 -5.99 -3.74
C LEU A 50 -1.96 -5.84 -3.90
N THR A 51 -2.76 -6.56 -3.11
CA THR A 51 -4.21 -6.42 -3.10
C THR A 51 -4.64 -5.01 -2.68
N LEU A 52 -3.99 -4.43 -1.65
CA LEU A 52 -4.23 -3.04 -1.24
C LEU A 52 -3.86 -2.06 -2.36
N PHE A 53 -2.70 -2.25 -3.00
CA PHE A 53 -2.26 -1.43 -4.12
C PHE A 53 -3.29 -1.42 -5.25
N TYR A 54 -3.72 -2.59 -5.72
CA TYR A 54 -4.70 -2.65 -6.82
C TYR A 54 -6.07 -2.11 -6.40
N ALA A 55 -6.51 -2.41 -5.17
CA ALA A 55 -7.76 -1.89 -4.65
C ALA A 55 -7.76 -0.36 -4.60
N SER A 56 -6.64 0.28 -4.22
CA SER A 56 -6.53 1.73 -4.17
C SER A 56 -6.32 2.38 -5.54
N SER A 57 -5.56 1.74 -6.44
CA SER A 57 -5.11 2.37 -7.68
C SER A 57 -6.08 2.17 -8.85
N TYR A 58 -6.83 1.06 -8.86
CA TYR A 58 -7.66 0.64 -10.00
C TYR A 58 -9.15 0.50 -9.67
N SER A 59 -9.60 0.95 -8.50
CA SER A 59 -11.02 0.94 -8.13
C SER A 59 -11.51 2.30 -7.67
N ASN A 60 -12.63 2.76 -8.24
CA ASN A 60 -13.33 3.97 -7.77
C ASN A 60 -13.72 3.88 -6.29
N ARG A 61 -14.00 2.68 -5.78
CA ARG A 61 -14.31 2.47 -4.35
C ARG A 61 -13.08 2.61 -3.45
N GLY A 62 -11.88 2.46 -4.01
CA GLY A 62 -10.61 2.54 -3.30
C GLY A 62 -10.03 3.95 -3.24
N GLU A 63 -10.68 4.96 -3.83
CA GLU A 63 -10.14 6.33 -3.88
C GLU A 63 -9.84 6.89 -2.47
N GLY A 64 -10.73 6.66 -1.50
CA GLY A 64 -10.48 7.07 -0.11
C GLY A 64 -9.25 6.40 0.52
N LEU A 65 -8.97 5.14 0.14
CA LEU A 65 -7.77 4.42 0.58
C LEU A 65 -6.52 4.92 -0.14
N LYS A 66 -6.61 5.21 -1.45
CA LYS A 66 -5.53 5.80 -2.24
C LYS A 66 -5.01 7.09 -1.62
N GLN A 67 -5.91 7.98 -1.18
CA GLN A 67 -5.54 9.22 -0.52
C GLN A 67 -4.75 9.01 0.77
N GLN A 68 -4.86 7.85 1.42
CA GLN A 68 -4.06 7.53 2.61
C GLN A 68 -2.64 7.05 2.27
N PHE A 69 -2.40 6.61 1.04
CA PHE A 69 -1.08 6.19 0.57
C PHE A 69 -0.29 7.32 -0.08
N VAL A 70 -0.96 8.33 -0.64
CA VAL A 70 -0.32 9.52 -1.22
C VAL A 70 0.54 10.23 -0.16
N GLY A 71 1.77 10.59 -0.52
CA GLY A 71 2.73 11.19 0.40
C GLY A 71 3.26 10.20 1.44
N THR A 72 3.24 8.90 1.15
CA THR A 72 3.78 7.87 2.05
C THR A 72 4.69 6.91 1.30
N ASN A 73 5.63 6.31 2.04
CA ASN A 73 6.54 5.30 1.54
C ASN A 73 6.01 3.88 1.79
N PHE A 74 4.68 3.70 1.81
CA PHE A 74 4.05 2.45 2.25
C PHE A 74 4.41 1.28 1.32
N PHE A 75 4.34 1.44 0.00
CA PHE A 75 4.68 0.36 -0.94
C PHE A 75 6.19 0.18 -1.17
N GLY A 76 6.99 1.14 -0.71
CA GLY A 76 8.44 1.21 -0.88
C GLY A 76 8.90 2.58 -1.36
N LYS A 77 10.12 2.97 -1.02
CA LYS A 77 10.78 4.18 -1.54
C LYS A 77 11.40 3.90 -2.92
N LYS A 78 11.75 4.97 -3.65
CA LYS A 78 12.57 4.83 -4.86
C LYS A 78 13.86 4.05 -4.53
N GLY A 79 14.12 2.99 -5.29
CA GLY A 79 15.24 2.05 -5.08
C GLY A 79 14.87 0.80 -4.28
N GLU A 80 13.74 0.80 -3.58
CA GLU A 80 13.19 -0.37 -2.85
C GLU A 80 12.14 -1.12 -3.66
N LEU A 81 11.69 -0.53 -4.77
CA LEU A 81 10.70 -1.09 -5.68
C LEU A 81 11.35 -1.90 -6.80
N GLY A 82 12.64 -2.25 -6.63
CA GLY A 82 13.46 -3.07 -7.52
C GLY A 82 13.91 -2.38 -8.82
N GLU A 83 13.93 -1.05 -8.85
CA GLU A 83 14.44 -0.27 -9.97
C GLU A 83 15.91 -0.64 -10.28
N ASP A 84 16.35 -0.48 -11.53
CA ASP A 84 17.77 -0.63 -11.91
C ASP A 84 18.45 -1.95 -11.48
N LYS A 85 17.70 -3.06 -11.56
CA LYS A 85 18.12 -4.43 -11.21
C LYS A 85 18.25 -4.73 -9.71
N THR A 86 17.77 -3.84 -8.82
CA THR A 86 17.63 -4.20 -7.41
C THR A 86 16.45 -5.15 -7.20
N LEU A 87 16.51 -5.96 -6.14
CA LEU A 87 15.36 -6.76 -5.73
C LEU A 87 14.36 -5.85 -5.00
N ALA A 88 13.09 -5.94 -5.38
CA ALA A 88 12.03 -5.25 -4.65
C ALA A 88 11.90 -5.83 -3.23
N GLN A 89 11.77 -4.97 -2.23
CA GLN A 89 11.89 -5.37 -0.83
C GLN A 89 10.60 -5.96 -0.24
N HIS A 90 9.44 -5.58 -0.76
CA HIS A 90 8.14 -5.91 -0.14
C HIS A 90 7.26 -6.81 -1.02
N PHE A 91 7.65 -7.00 -2.27
CA PHE A 91 6.95 -7.85 -3.23
C PHE A 91 7.91 -8.31 -4.34
N ASN A 92 7.55 -9.36 -5.03
CA ASN A 92 8.16 -9.85 -6.25
C ASN A 92 7.48 -9.17 -7.44
N LYS A 93 8.30 -8.54 -8.29
CA LYS A 93 7.86 -7.86 -9.51
C LYS A 93 7.11 -8.75 -10.48
N ASP A 94 7.41 -10.04 -10.51
CA ASP A 94 6.76 -11.00 -11.40
C ASP A 94 5.28 -11.23 -11.04
N LYS A 95 4.84 -10.74 -9.86
CA LYS A 95 3.44 -10.78 -9.41
C LYS A 95 2.67 -9.51 -9.72
N LEU A 96 3.30 -8.53 -10.36
CA LEU A 96 2.63 -7.33 -10.84
C LEU A 96 1.83 -7.65 -12.11
N PHE A 97 0.68 -6.99 -12.28
CA PHE A 97 -0.14 -7.15 -13.47
C PHE A 97 0.42 -6.31 -14.62
N TRP A 98 0.93 -5.11 -14.31
CA TRP A 98 1.57 -4.20 -15.25
C TRP A 98 2.87 -3.69 -14.64
N PRO A 99 3.97 -4.46 -14.69
CA PRO A 99 5.16 -4.18 -13.89
C PRO A 99 5.72 -2.77 -14.06
N GLU A 100 5.73 -2.20 -15.27
CA GLU A 100 6.27 -0.86 -15.48
C GLU A 100 5.32 0.24 -14.95
N GLU A 101 4.03 0.14 -15.25
CA GLU A 101 3.00 1.08 -14.82
C GLU A 101 2.77 1.03 -13.31
N ASP A 102 2.74 -0.17 -12.74
CA ASP A 102 2.51 -0.41 -11.32
C ASP A 102 3.64 0.20 -10.48
N ILE A 103 4.90 0.01 -10.90
CA ILE A 103 6.05 0.64 -10.24
C ILE A 103 6.00 2.17 -10.37
N LYS A 104 5.68 2.71 -11.56
CA LYS A 104 5.53 4.16 -11.74
C LYS A 104 4.43 4.73 -10.83
N LEU A 105 3.30 4.04 -10.70
CA LEU A 105 2.21 4.46 -9.80
C LEU A 105 2.62 4.40 -8.33
N MET A 106 3.34 3.35 -7.91
CA MET A 106 3.86 3.27 -6.53
C MET A 106 4.81 4.43 -6.22
N GLN A 107 5.65 4.83 -7.18
CA GLN A 107 6.53 5.99 -7.05
C GLN A 107 5.75 7.32 -6.96
N CYS A 108 4.57 7.42 -7.57
CA CYS A 108 3.72 8.61 -7.42
C CYS A 108 3.17 8.79 -5.99
N PHE A 109 3.20 7.74 -5.15
CA PHE A 109 2.80 7.85 -3.75
C PHE A 109 3.91 8.37 -2.84
N THR A 110 5.18 8.21 -3.22
CA THR A 110 6.33 8.55 -2.36
C THR A 110 6.57 10.05 -2.26
N ILE A 111 7.12 10.50 -1.13
CA ILE A 111 7.60 11.89 -0.90
C ILE A 111 8.96 12.08 -1.55
#